data_AF-A0A1A8S846-F1
#
_entry.id   AF-A0A1A8S846-F1
#
_cell.length_a   1.000
_cell.length_b   1.000
_cell.length_c   1.000
_cell.angle_alpha   90.00
_cell.angle_beta   90.00
_cell.angle_gamma   90.00
#
_symmetry.space_group_name_H-M   'P 1'
#
loop_
_entity.id
_entity.type
_entity.pdbx_description
1 polymer ?
#
loop_
_entity_poly.entity_id
_entity_poly.type
_entity_poly.pdbx_seq_one_letter_code
_entity_poly.pdbx_strand_id
1 'polypeptide(L)'
;MDMIPKFSSKDEEIDFWKALSLKYKKGCEEAQEELLEFQEGSRELEAELETQLGQAENRIKDLQSENHRLKHEVETLKEKLEHQYSQSYKQISVLEDDLGQTRSIKEQLHKYVRELEQSNDDLERAKRATIVSLENFEQRLNQAIERNAFLESELDEKESLLVSVQRLKDEARDLRQELAVRERQSDVSRMSAPSSPTQDDVKMGSAVSVSLPATPLSKGLDNAFTSQTVLSTGYGSNCPLTPSARISALNIVNDLLQKVGALESKLAACKNFAREQKSRKAYALDNSNVLNANTAGYSQALHTSYFNKARTMKVITAPPASSPGPVPLAV
;
A
#
# COMPACT_ATOMS: atom_id res chain seq x y z
N MET A 1 -97.17 46.95 59.99
CA MET A 1 -98.30 47.91 60.00
C MET A 1 -97.75 49.21 60.51
N ASP A 2 -97.38 50.10 59.61
CA ASP A 2 -96.91 51.43 59.98
C ASP A 2 -98.10 52.22 60.54
N MET A 3 -98.07 52.50 61.84
CA MET A 3 -99.03 53.41 62.45
C MET A 3 -98.85 54.78 61.81
N ILE A 4 -99.90 55.25 61.12
CA ILE A 4 -99.96 56.61 60.60
C ILE A 4 -99.81 57.55 61.81
N PRO A 5 -98.77 58.38 61.87
CA PRO A 5 -98.57 59.31 62.98
C PRO A 5 -99.79 60.22 63.13
N LYS A 6 -100.19 60.53 64.36
CA LYS A 6 -101.25 61.52 64.62
C LYS A 6 -100.62 62.91 64.63
N PHE A 7 -101.16 63.82 63.82
CA PHE A 7 -100.65 65.17 63.65
C PHE A 7 -101.50 66.19 64.42
N SER A 8 -100.85 67.21 64.97
CA SER A 8 -101.50 68.26 65.77
C SER A 8 -102.06 69.39 64.90
N SER A 9 -101.60 69.48 63.65
CA SER A 9 -101.95 70.48 62.64
C SER A 9 -101.82 69.87 61.25
N LYS A 10 -102.59 70.36 60.27
CA LYS A 10 -102.42 69.99 58.85
C LYS A 10 -101.02 70.34 58.33
N ASP A 11 -100.40 71.40 58.82
CA ASP A 11 -99.04 71.79 58.40
C ASP A 11 -97.99 70.79 58.89
N GLU A 12 -98.14 70.26 60.11
CA GLU A 12 -97.24 69.24 60.69
C GLU A 12 -97.35 67.90 59.93
N GLU A 13 -98.55 67.54 59.49
CA GLU A 13 -98.78 66.39 58.61
C GLU A 13 -98.09 66.57 57.25
N ILE A 14 -98.24 67.75 56.63
CA ILE A 14 -97.61 68.09 55.35
C ILE A 14 -96.08 68.02 55.46
N ASP A 15 -95.51 68.57 56.53
CA ASP A 15 -94.05 68.58 56.73
C ASP A 15 -93.50 67.19 57.03
N PHE A 16 -94.23 66.35 57.79
CA PHE A 16 -93.85 64.94 57.98
C PHE A 16 -93.82 64.16 56.66
N TRP A 17 -94.88 64.23 55.85
CA TRP A 17 -94.93 63.51 54.57
C TRP A 17 -93.93 64.08 53.55
N LYS A 18 -93.66 65.39 53.57
CA LYS A 18 -92.57 65.99 52.78
C LYS A 18 -91.20 65.46 53.21
N ALA A 19 -90.90 65.45 54.52
CA ALA A 19 -89.63 64.92 55.02
C ALA A 19 -89.48 63.42 54.73
N LEU A 20 -90.57 62.65 54.87
CA LEU A 20 -90.57 61.22 54.59
C LEU A 20 -90.39 60.91 53.10
N SER A 21 -91.08 61.65 52.21
CA SER A 21 -90.88 61.54 50.76
C SER A 21 -89.47 61.94 50.34
N LEU A 22 -88.89 63.00 50.95
CA LEU A 22 -87.52 63.42 50.70
C LEU A 22 -86.51 62.36 51.17
N LYS A 23 -86.75 61.72 52.32
CA LYS A 23 -85.92 60.61 52.82
C LYS A 23 -85.97 59.40 51.89
N TYR A 24 -87.16 58.98 51.46
CA TYR A 24 -87.30 57.85 50.52
C TYR A 24 -86.72 58.18 49.14
N LYS A 25 -86.89 59.42 48.66
CA LYS A 25 -86.26 59.88 47.43
C LYS A 25 -84.74 59.78 47.53
N LYS A 26 -84.15 60.31 48.60
CA LYS A 26 -82.71 60.23 48.84
C LYS A 26 -82.21 58.80 48.92
N GLY A 27 -82.90 57.91 49.65
CA GLY A 27 -82.52 56.49 49.73
C GLY A 27 -82.67 55.76 48.39
N CYS A 28 -83.65 56.15 47.56
CA CYS A 28 -83.80 55.62 46.20
C CYS A 28 -82.65 56.10 45.29
N GLU A 29 -82.25 57.37 45.40
CA GLU A 29 -81.10 57.95 44.69
C GLU A 29 -79.78 57.27 45.10
N GLU A 30 -79.53 57.07 46.39
CA GLU A 30 -78.35 56.38 46.90
C GLU A 30 -78.28 54.92 46.41
N ALA A 31 -79.39 54.17 46.47
CA ALA A 31 -79.45 52.80 45.97
C ALA A 31 -79.28 52.73 44.44
N GLN A 32 -79.74 53.76 43.72
CA GLN A 32 -79.52 53.87 42.28
C GLN A 32 -78.04 54.14 41.95
N GLU A 33 -77.38 55.02 42.69
CA GLU A 33 -75.94 55.29 42.53
C GLU A 33 -75.11 54.03 42.85
N GLU A 34 -75.39 53.33 43.95
CA GLU A 34 -74.71 52.08 44.31
C GLU A 34 -74.89 50.98 43.24
N LEU A 35 -76.09 50.86 42.68
CA LEU A 35 -76.34 49.92 41.59
C LEU A 35 -75.54 50.28 40.34
N LEU A 36 -75.43 51.57 40.01
CA LEU A 36 -74.66 52.04 38.86
C LEU A 36 -73.16 51.76 39.05
N GLU A 37 -72.60 52.05 40.23
CA GLU A 37 -71.20 51.75 40.55
C GLU A 37 -70.92 50.24 40.49
N PHE A 38 -71.83 49.40 41.01
CA PHE A 38 -71.70 47.95 40.91
C PHE A 38 -71.74 47.45 39.46
N GLN A 39 -72.64 48.01 38.64
CA GLN A 39 -72.73 47.68 37.21
C GLN A 39 -71.49 48.11 36.42
N GLU A 40 -70.92 49.27 36.75
CA GLU A 40 -69.70 49.77 36.13
C GLU A 40 -68.50 48.91 36.54
N GLY A 41 -68.31 48.65 37.84
CA GLY A 41 -67.23 47.79 38.33
C GLY A 41 -67.31 46.35 37.81
N SER A 42 -68.53 45.80 37.67
CA SER A 42 -68.71 44.47 37.05
C SER A 42 -68.27 44.46 35.59
N ARG A 43 -68.60 45.52 34.84
CA ARG A 43 -68.22 45.66 33.42
C ARG A 43 -66.72 45.85 33.24
N GLU A 44 -66.07 46.62 34.11
CA GLU A 44 -64.62 46.77 34.11
C GLU A 44 -63.91 45.44 34.40
N LEU A 45 -64.41 44.68 35.38
CA LEU A 45 -63.88 43.35 35.70
C LEU A 45 -64.06 42.36 34.55
N GLU A 46 -65.23 42.34 33.91
CA GLU A 46 -65.50 41.53 32.72
C GLU A 46 -64.52 41.88 31.59
N ALA A 47 -64.29 43.17 31.31
CA ALA A 47 -63.36 43.61 30.29
C ALA A 47 -61.90 43.20 30.59
N GLU A 48 -61.48 43.25 31.86
CA GLU A 48 -60.15 42.79 32.29
C GLU A 48 -60.02 41.26 32.10
N LEU A 49 -61.04 40.48 32.47
CA LEU A 49 -61.07 39.03 32.28
C LEU A 49 -61.06 38.66 30.80
N GLU A 50 -61.81 39.36 29.94
CA GLU A 50 -61.80 39.17 28.49
C GLU A 50 -60.42 39.48 27.90
N THR A 51 -59.76 40.54 28.38
CA THR A 51 -58.40 40.90 27.96
C THR A 51 -57.40 39.81 28.34
N GLN A 52 -57.46 39.30 29.57
CA GLN A 52 -56.60 38.20 30.03
C GLN A 52 -56.86 36.90 29.28
N LEU A 53 -58.12 36.57 29.03
CA LEU A 53 -58.50 35.40 28.24
C LEU A 53 -57.94 35.51 26.81
N GLY A 54 -58.12 36.66 26.14
CA GLY A 54 -57.58 36.89 24.80
C GLY A 54 -56.05 36.82 24.75
N GLN A 55 -55.35 37.33 25.76
CA GLN A 55 -53.89 37.18 25.87
C GLN A 55 -53.47 35.71 26.04
N ALA A 56 -54.18 34.94 26.87
CA ALA A 56 -53.92 33.52 27.08
C ALA A 56 -54.17 32.71 25.80
N GLU A 57 -55.28 32.97 25.09
CA GLU A 57 -55.61 32.34 23.82
C GLU A 57 -54.56 32.63 22.74
N ASN A 58 -54.12 33.89 22.63
CA ASN A 58 -53.04 34.28 21.72
C ASN A 58 -51.73 33.54 22.06
N ARG A 59 -51.37 33.47 23.35
CA ARG A 59 -50.18 32.74 23.79
C ARG A 59 -50.26 31.25 23.47
N ILE A 60 -51.43 30.63 23.63
CA ILE A 60 -51.66 29.23 23.26
C ILE A 60 -51.47 29.04 21.75
N LYS A 61 -52.03 29.95 20.93
CA LYS A 61 -51.90 29.91 19.47
C LYS A 61 -50.44 30.04 19.03
N ASP A 62 -49.68 30.96 19.62
CA ASP A 62 -48.26 31.15 19.33
C ASP A 62 -47.46 29.89 19.69
N LEU A 63 -47.68 29.33 20.89
CA LEU A 63 -47.03 28.09 21.32
C LEU A 63 -47.39 26.90 20.43
N GLN A 64 -48.64 26.81 19.95
CA GLN A 64 -49.05 25.78 19.00
C GLN A 64 -48.33 25.92 17.67
N SER A 65 -48.24 27.14 17.13
CA SER A 65 -47.52 27.41 15.88
C SER A 65 -46.04 27.02 15.97
N GLU A 66 -45.40 27.35 17.10
CA GLU A 66 -44.02 27.01 17.37
C GLU A 66 -43.84 25.49 17.55
N ASN A 67 -44.79 24.83 18.24
CA ASN A 67 -44.76 23.38 18.37
C ASN A 67 -44.87 22.67 17.02
N HIS A 68 -45.73 23.16 16.12
CA HIS A 68 -45.83 22.65 14.75
C HIS A 68 -44.53 22.88 13.95
N ARG A 69 -43.92 24.07 14.08
CA ARG A 69 -42.63 24.38 13.45
C ARG A 69 -41.54 23.41 13.92
N LEU A 70 -41.40 23.24 15.24
CA LEU A 70 -40.41 22.34 15.84
C LEU A 70 -40.65 20.87 15.45
N LYS A 71 -41.91 20.42 15.39
CA LYS A 71 -42.24 19.07 14.90
C LYS A 71 -41.80 18.86 13.46
N HIS A 72 -42.03 19.83 12.59
CA HIS A 72 -41.60 19.75 11.19
C HIS A 72 -40.07 19.75 11.06
N GLU A 73 -39.38 20.57 11.87
CA GLU A 73 -37.92 20.60 11.92
C GLU A 73 -37.34 19.25 12.38
N VAL A 74 -37.93 18.65 13.43
CA VAL A 74 -37.55 17.31 13.90
C VAL A 74 -37.74 16.27 12.81
N GLU A 75 -38.86 16.28 12.09
CA GLU A 75 -39.11 15.32 11.01
C GLU A 75 -38.11 15.49 9.86
N THR A 76 -37.85 16.73 9.46
CA THR A 76 -36.84 17.05 8.44
C THR A 76 -35.44 16.57 8.85
N LEU A 77 -35.07 16.72 10.12
CA LEU A 77 -33.78 16.25 10.63
C LEU A 77 -33.70 14.72 10.65
N LYS A 78 -34.79 14.03 11.00
CA LYS A 78 -34.87 12.56 10.94
C LYS A 78 -34.73 12.04 9.52
N GLU A 79 -35.44 12.63 8.55
CA GLU A 79 -35.33 12.26 7.14
C GLU A 79 -33.91 12.44 6.61
N LYS A 80 -33.26 13.57 6.94
CA LYS A 80 -31.86 13.82 6.57
C LYS A 80 -30.91 12.80 7.20
N LEU A 81 -31.12 12.47 8.47
CA LEU A 81 -30.31 11.49 9.19
C LEU A 81 -30.44 10.11 8.56
N GLU A 82 -31.67 9.67 8.29
CA GLU A 82 -31.95 8.39 7.63
C GLU A 82 -31.34 8.33 6.23
N HIS A 83 -31.44 9.41 5.47
CA HIS A 83 -30.82 9.52 4.15
C HIS A 83 -29.30 9.38 4.23
N GLN A 84 -28.66 10.05 5.19
CA GLN A 84 -27.21 9.96 5.40
C GLN A 84 -26.79 8.56 5.86
N TYR A 85 -27.54 7.93 6.77
CA TYR A 85 -27.28 6.55 7.17
C TYR A 85 -27.39 5.58 5.99
N SER A 86 -28.46 5.69 5.19
CA SER A 86 -28.65 4.89 3.98
C SER A 86 -27.52 5.08 2.96
N GLN A 87 -27.06 6.32 2.74
CA GLN A 87 -25.92 6.59 1.86
C GLN A 87 -24.61 6.02 2.40
N SER A 88 -24.32 6.26 3.69
CA SER A 88 -23.11 5.76 4.34
C SER A 88 -23.07 4.23 4.32
N TYR A 89 -24.19 3.57 4.58
CA TYR A 89 -24.30 2.11 4.51
C TYR A 89 -23.97 1.58 3.12
N LYS A 90 -24.52 2.20 2.05
CA LYS A 90 -24.19 1.84 0.67
C LYS A 90 -22.71 2.03 0.35
N GLN A 91 -22.10 3.13 0.82
CA GLN A 91 -20.67 3.38 0.63
C GLN A 91 -19.82 2.34 1.35
N ILE A 92 -20.16 2.00 2.59
CA ILE A 92 -19.46 0.98 3.38
C ILE A 92 -19.54 -0.37 2.66
N SER A 93 -20.73 -0.78 2.20
CA SER A 93 -20.91 -2.03 1.46
C SER A 93 -20.02 -2.11 0.22
N VAL A 94 -19.96 -1.04 -0.60
CA VAL A 94 -19.09 -1.00 -1.78
C VAL A 94 -17.61 -1.10 -1.39
N LEU A 95 -17.18 -0.39 -0.34
CA LEU A 95 -15.80 -0.44 0.14
C LEU A 95 -15.43 -1.82 0.71
N GLU A 96 -16.37 -2.52 1.35
CA GLU A 96 -16.17 -3.90 1.83
C GLU A 96 -16.01 -4.87 0.66
N ASP A 97 -16.82 -4.73 -0.39
CA ASP A 97 -16.72 -5.53 -1.62
C ASP A 97 -15.38 -5.29 -2.34
N ASP A 98 -14.97 -4.03 -2.52
CA ASP A 98 -13.69 -3.64 -3.14
C ASP A 98 -12.49 -4.16 -2.33
N LEU A 99 -12.59 -4.11 -0.99
CA LEU A 99 -11.57 -4.67 -0.09
C LEU A 99 -11.47 -6.19 -0.27
N GLY A 100 -12.62 -6.88 -0.36
CA GLY A 100 -12.68 -8.31 -0.65
C GLY A 100 -12.05 -8.66 -2.00
N GLN A 101 -12.40 -7.91 -3.05
CA GLN A 101 -11.83 -8.08 -4.39
C GLN A 101 -10.31 -7.88 -4.40
N THR A 102 -9.83 -6.81 -3.76
CA THR A 102 -8.40 -6.50 -3.67
C THR A 102 -7.63 -7.60 -2.94
N ARG A 103 -8.19 -8.14 -1.85
CA ARG A 103 -7.59 -9.28 -1.12
C ARG A 103 -7.52 -10.54 -1.98
N SER A 104 -8.58 -10.85 -2.72
CA SER A 104 -8.61 -11.99 -3.64
C SER A 104 -7.57 -11.85 -4.76
N ILE A 105 -7.48 -10.67 -5.40
CA ILE A 105 -6.46 -10.39 -6.43
C ILE A 105 -5.06 -10.53 -5.87
N LYS A 106 -4.81 -9.99 -4.67
CA LYS A 106 -3.51 -10.13 -3.98
C LYS A 106 -3.15 -11.60 -3.77
N GLU A 107 -4.09 -12.42 -3.31
CA GLU A 107 -3.86 -13.84 -3.09
C GLU A 107 -3.57 -14.59 -4.39
N GLN A 108 -4.32 -14.30 -5.45
CA GLN A 108 -4.09 -14.86 -6.80
C GLN A 108 -2.70 -14.49 -7.34
N LEU A 109 -2.31 -13.21 -7.24
CA LEU A 109 -0.98 -12.77 -7.66
C LEU A 109 0.12 -13.44 -6.84
N HIS A 110 -0.08 -13.60 -5.54
CA HIS A 110 0.90 -14.26 -4.69
C HIS A 110 1.05 -15.75 -5.02
N LYS A 111 -0.05 -16.43 -5.38
CA LYS A 111 -0.01 -17.79 -5.92
C LYS A 111 0.72 -17.84 -7.27
N TYR A 112 0.41 -16.92 -8.17
CA TYR A 112 1.03 -16.85 -9.50
C TYR A 112 2.54 -16.61 -9.43
N VAL A 113 3.02 -15.78 -8.50
CA VAL A 113 4.46 -15.59 -8.26
C VAL A 113 5.14 -16.91 -7.91
N ARG A 114 4.56 -17.72 -7.02
CA ARG A 114 5.11 -19.03 -6.66
C ARG A 114 5.15 -20.00 -7.85
N GLU A 115 4.11 -19.98 -8.69
CA GLU A 115 4.07 -20.79 -9.92
C GLU A 115 5.17 -20.38 -10.90
N LEU A 116 5.42 -19.07 -11.06
CA LEU A 116 6.52 -18.55 -11.87
C LEU A 116 7.89 -18.92 -11.31
N GLU A 117 8.07 -18.82 -9.99
CA GLU A 117 9.31 -19.23 -9.30
C GLU A 117 9.59 -20.72 -9.55
N GLN A 118 8.59 -21.59 -9.37
CA GLN A 118 8.70 -23.02 -9.63
C GLN A 118 9.05 -23.31 -11.11
N SER A 119 8.37 -22.65 -12.05
CA SER A 119 8.68 -22.82 -13.47
C SER A 119 10.09 -22.34 -13.83
N ASN A 120 10.61 -21.32 -13.15
CA ASN A 120 11.96 -20.85 -13.36
C ASN A 120 12.99 -21.86 -12.81
N ASP A 121 12.76 -22.44 -11.63
CA ASP A 121 13.61 -23.49 -11.06
C ASP A 121 13.65 -24.73 -11.99
N ASP A 122 12.52 -25.12 -12.56
CA ASP A 122 12.42 -26.21 -13.52
C ASP A 122 13.20 -25.90 -14.81
N LEU A 123 13.11 -24.67 -15.31
CA LEU A 123 13.87 -24.21 -16.47
C LEU A 123 15.37 -24.20 -16.20
N GLU A 124 15.81 -23.74 -15.03
CA GLU A 124 17.22 -23.78 -14.63
C GLU A 124 17.73 -25.22 -14.51
N ARG A 125 16.93 -26.13 -13.97
CA ARG A 125 17.26 -27.56 -13.91
C ARG A 125 17.42 -28.15 -15.31
N ALA A 126 16.48 -27.87 -16.21
CA ALA A 126 16.55 -28.30 -17.60
C ALA A 126 17.81 -27.73 -18.30
N LYS A 127 18.12 -26.45 -18.09
CA LYS A 127 19.34 -25.82 -18.61
C LYS A 127 20.59 -26.54 -18.13
N ARG A 128 20.70 -26.84 -16.83
CA ARG A 128 21.85 -27.58 -16.27
C ARG A 128 21.99 -28.97 -16.88
N ALA A 129 20.88 -29.70 -17.03
CA ALA A 129 20.89 -31.01 -17.67
C ALA A 129 21.36 -30.94 -19.14
N THR A 130 20.89 -29.94 -19.89
CA THR A 130 21.32 -29.70 -21.28
C THR A 130 22.81 -29.38 -21.37
N ILE A 131 23.34 -28.53 -20.49
CA ILE A 131 24.78 -28.20 -20.46
C ILE A 131 25.61 -29.46 -20.24
N VAL A 132 25.28 -30.27 -19.22
CA VAL A 132 25.99 -31.53 -18.93
C VAL A 132 25.89 -32.51 -20.11
N SER A 133 24.74 -32.57 -20.79
CA SER A 133 24.60 -33.39 -21.99
C SER A 133 25.50 -32.91 -23.12
N LEU A 134 25.61 -31.60 -23.35
CA LEU A 134 26.50 -31.02 -24.36
C LEU A 134 27.97 -31.29 -24.03
N GLU A 135 28.39 -31.08 -22.79
CA GLU A 135 29.75 -31.36 -22.32
C GLU A 135 30.13 -32.84 -22.53
N ASN A 136 29.20 -33.77 -22.27
CA ASN A 136 29.42 -35.20 -22.55
C ASN A 136 29.53 -35.50 -24.06
N PHE A 137 28.77 -34.81 -24.92
CA PHE A 137 28.94 -34.92 -26.37
C PHE A 137 30.29 -34.38 -26.83
N GLU A 138 30.71 -33.22 -26.33
CA GLU A 138 32.01 -32.62 -26.62
C GLU A 138 33.15 -33.54 -26.20
N GLN A 139 33.07 -34.13 -25.00
CA GLN A 139 34.08 -35.09 -24.54
C GLN A 139 34.17 -36.32 -25.45
N ARG A 140 33.04 -36.88 -25.88
CA ARG A 140 33.01 -38.04 -26.80
C ARG A 140 33.60 -37.68 -28.17
N LEU A 141 33.30 -36.48 -28.66
CA LEU A 141 33.83 -35.98 -29.92
C LEU A 141 35.35 -35.78 -29.83
N ASN A 142 35.85 -35.19 -28.75
CA ASN A 142 37.29 -35.05 -28.51
C ASN A 142 38.00 -36.40 -28.46
N GLN A 143 37.44 -37.40 -27.75
CA GLN A 143 37.99 -38.76 -27.75
C GLN A 143 37.97 -39.42 -29.14
N ALA A 144 36.98 -39.10 -29.99
CA ALA A 144 36.95 -39.59 -31.36
C ALA A 144 38.03 -38.92 -32.22
N ILE A 145 38.26 -37.61 -32.03
CA ILE A 145 39.35 -36.88 -32.67
C ILE A 145 40.71 -37.46 -32.27
N GLU A 146 40.95 -37.68 -30.97
CA GLU A 146 42.20 -38.27 -30.46
C GLU A 146 42.46 -39.66 -31.08
N ARG A 147 41.43 -40.50 -31.18
CA ARG A 147 41.55 -41.82 -31.84
C ARG A 147 41.85 -41.68 -33.33
N ASN A 148 41.22 -40.75 -34.04
CA ASN A 148 41.50 -40.52 -35.46
C ASN A 148 42.93 -40.03 -35.67
N ALA A 149 43.42 -39.09 -34.86
CA ALA A 149 44.80 -38.61 -34.93
C ALA A 149 45.81 -39.75 -34.67
N PHE A 150 45.51 -40.64 -33.73
CA PHE A 150 46.33 -41.84 -33.49
C PHE A 150 46.34 -42.77 -34.72
N LEU A 151 45.18 -43.06 -35.31
CA LEU A 151 45.08 -43.87 -36.51
C LEU A 151 45.78 -43.23 -37.73
N GLU A 152 45.69 -41.91 -37.89
CA GLU A 152 46.45 -41.17 -38.92
C GLU A 152 47.96 -41.39 -38.75
N SER A 153 48.48 -41.31 -37.52
CA SER A 153 49.90 -41.57 -37.27
C SER A 153 50.33 -43.02 -37.55
N GLU A 154 49.47 -44.01 -37.27
CA GLU A 154 49.73 -45.41 -37.63
C GLU A 154 49.74 -45.62 -39.15
N LEU A 155 48.90 -44.89 -39.89
CA LEU A 155 48.90 -44.91 -41.35
C LEU A 155 50.16 -44.24 -41.91
N ASP A 156 50.62 -43.13 -41.34
CA ASP A 156 51.85 -42.45 -41.73
C ASP A 156 53.09 -43.35 -41.49
N GLU A 157 53.16 -44.04 -40.34
CA GLU A 157 54.23 -45.00 -40.06
C GLU A 157 54.24 -46.16 -41.07
N LYS A 158 53.05 -46.69 -41.38
CA LYS A 158 52.88 -47.72 -42.40
C LYS A 158 53.34 -47.24 -43.79
N GLU A 159 53.03 -46.00 -44.17
CA GLU A 159 53.50 -45.40 -45.43
C GLU A 159 55.03 -45.26 -45.45
N SER A 160 55.62 -44.74 -44.37
CA SER A 160 57.08 -44.64 -44.21
C SER A 160 57.79 -46.00 -44.34
N LEU A 161 57.22 -47.05 -43.74
CA LEU A 161 57.74 -48.40 -43.87
C LEU A 161 57.61 -48.93 -45.29
N LEU A 162 56.50 -48.66 -45.99
CA LEU A 162 56.32 -49.04 -47.39
C LEU A 162 57.39 -48.38 -48.28
N VAL A 163 57.67 -47.09 -48.08
CA VAL A 163 58.75 -46.38 -48.79
C VAL A 163 60.11 -47.02 -48.50
N SER A 164 60.40 -47.32 -47.23
CA SER A 164 61.65 -47.96 -46.81
C SER A 164 61.82 -49.35 -47.43
N VAL A 165 60.76 -50.17 -47.43
CA VAL A 165 60.75 -51.48 -48.09
C VAL A 165 60.96 -51.34 -49.59
N GLN A 166 60.34 -50.35 -50.22
CA GLN A 166 60.51 -50.10 -51.65
C GLN A 166 61.96 -49.71 -51.98
N ARG A 167 62.57 -48.82 -51.20
CA ARG A 167 63.97 -48.45 -51.34
C ARG A 167 64.91 -49.66 -51.17
N LEU A 168 64.70 -50.48 -50.14
CA LEU A 168 65.50 -51.70 -49.94
C LEU A 168 65.32 -52.70 -51.09
N LYS A 169 64.13 -52.79 -51.69
CA LYS A 169 63.91 -53.60 -52.89
C LYS A 169 64.69 -53.07 -54.08
N ASP A 170 64.72 -51.75 -54.29
CA ASP A 170 65.50 -51.12 -55.34
C ASP A 170 67.01 -51.34 -55.11
N GLU A 171 67.52 -51.12 -53.89
CA GLU A 171 68.92 -51.40 -53.53
C GLU A 171 69.26 -52.89 -53.73
N ALA A 172 68.39 -53.83 -53.34
CA ALA A 172 68.58 -55.26 -53.58
C ALA A 172 68.56 -55.62 -55.07
N ARG A 173 67.77 -54.89 -55.88
CA ARG A 173 67.77 -55.05 -57.34
C ARG A 173 69.08 -54.53 -57.93
N ASP A 174 69.55 -53.37 -57.49
CA ASP A 174 70.77 -52.74 -57.99
C ASP A 174 72.00 -53.58 -57.62
N LEU A 175 72.10 -54.07 -56.38
CA LEU A 175 73.15 -55.01 -55.97
C LEU A 175 73.13 -56.32 -56.78
N ARG A 176 71.95 -56.86 -57.11
CA ARG A 176 71.84 -58.01 -58.01
C ARG A 176 72.34 -57.69 -59.41
N GLN A 177 72.11 -56.48 -59.92
CA GLN A 177 72.66 -56.04 -61.21
C GLN A 177 74.18 -55.87 -61.13
N GLU A 178 74.71 -55.27 -60.06
CA GLU A 178 76.15 -55.15 -59.83
C GLU A 178 76.84 -56.51 -59.76
N LEU A 179 76.26 -57.48 -59.05
CA LEU A 179 76.75 -58.87 -59.02
C LEU A 179 76.73 -59.51 -60.41
N ALA A 180 75.66 -59.34 -61.18
CA ALA A 180 75.57 -59.87 -62.55
C ALA A 180 76.55 -59.17 -63.54
N VAL A 181 76.91 -57.90 -63.29
CA VAL A 181 77.96 -57.20 -64.03
C VAL A 181 79.33 -57.68 -63.60
N ARG A 182 79.58 -57.88 -62.30
CA ARG A 182 80.84 -58.38 -61.78
C ARG A 182 81.11 -59.81 -62.21
N GLU A 183 80.08 -60.65 -62.32
CA GLU A 183 80.17 -61.98 -62.94
C GLU A 183 80.66 -61.85 -64.40
N ARG A 184 80.10 -60.92 -65.20
CA ARG A 184 80.57 -60.62 -66.56
C ARG A 184 81.95 -59.94 -66.66
N GLN A 185 82.36 -59.17 -65.65
CA GLN A 185 83.69 -58.54 -65.61
C GLN A 185 84.77 -59.47 -65.03
N SER A 186 84.39 -60.46 -64.22
CA SER A 186 85.31 -61.47 -63.67
C SER A 186 85.90 -62.41 -64.72
N ASP A 187 85.30 -62.45 -65.91
CA ASP A 187 85.87 -63.11 -67.09
C ASP A 187 86.98 -62.29 -67.80
N VAL A 188 87.19 -60.99 -67.47
CA VAL A 188 88.13 -60.12 -68.21
C VAL A 188 89.23 -59.48 -67.33
N SER A 189 89.18 -59.59 -66.00
CA SER A 189 90.22 -58.98 -65.16
C SER A 189 90.65 -59.85 -63.98
N ARG A 190 91.49 -60.85 -64.27
CA ARG A 190 92.43 -61.43 -63.31
C ARG A 190 93.82 -60.96 -63.68
N MET A 191 94.38 -59.99 -62.96
CA MET A 191 95.83 -59.96 -62.71
C MET A 191 96.21 -58.91 -61.65
N SER A 192 96.81 -59.44 -60.58
CA SER A 192 97.88 -58.85 -59.76
C SER A 192 97.51 -57.93 -58.57
N ALA A 193 97.79 -58.47 -57.38
CA ALA A 193 98.09 -57.76 -56.12
C ALA A 193 99.63 -57.56 -55.98
N PRO A 194 100.23 -57.13 -54.85
CA PRO A 194 99.80 -56.35 -53.66
C PRO A 194 100.79 -55.20 -53.29
N SER A 195 100.56 -54.44 -52.19
CA SER A 195 101.50 -54.14 -51.06
C SER A 195 101.19 -52.84 -50.28
N SER A 196 101.34 -52.89 -48.94
CA SER A 196 101.35 -51.79 -47.92
C SER A 196 102.77 -51.14 -47.81
N PRO A 197 103.10 -50.04 -47.05
CA PRO A 197 102.70 -49.74 -45.64
C PRO A 197 102.67 -48.25 -45.09
N THR A 198 102.05 -48.08 -43.90
CA THR A 198 102.30 -47.19 -42.71
C THR A 198 102.31 -45.63 -42.67
N GLN A 199 101.86 -45.14 -41.47
CA GLN A 199 101.97 -43.84 -40.75
C GLN A 199 100.95 -42.74 -41.08
N ASP A 200 100.45 -41.86 -40.19
CA ASP A 200 100.32 -41.69 -38.71
C ASP A 200 99.39 -40.44 -38.51
N ASP A 201 98.73 -40.32 -37.34
CA ASP A 201 98.15 -39.09 -36.73
C ASP A 201 96.97 -38.35 -37.43
N VAL A 202 95.87 -37.87 -36.81
CA VAL A 202 95.59 -37.30 -35.48
C VAL A 202 94.06 -37.22 -35.22
N LYS A 203 93.69 -37.28 -33.92
CA LYS A 203 92.59 -36.55 -33.23
C LYS A 203 91.20 -37.19 -33.00
N MET A 204 91.13 -37.82 -31.83
CA MET A 204 90.05 -37.89 -30.83
C MET A 204 89.23 -36.57 -30.70
N GLY A 205 87.93 -36.53 -30.44
CA GLY A 205 86.95 -37.59 -30.15
C GLY A 205 85.53 -37.02 -30.12
N SER A 206 84.53 -37.90 -30.26
CA SER A 206 83.12 -37.61 -30.02
C SER A 206 82.53 -38.79 -29.25
N ALA A 207 82.28 -38.59 -27.96
CA ALA A 207 81.62 -39.53 -27.06
C ALA A 207 80.12 -39.16 -27.00
N VAL A 208 79.23 -40.04 -27.47
CA VAL A 208 78.40 -40.98 -26.67
C VAL A 208 77.25 -40.29 -25.91
N SER A 209 76.05 -40.59 -26.42
CA SER A 209 74.74 -40.85 -25.77
C SER A 209 74.56 -40.69 -24.25
N VAL A 210 73.36 -40.30 -23.81
CA VAL A 210 72.39 -41.10 -23.01
C VAL A 210 71.23 -40.22 -22.46
N SER A 211 70.01 -40.66 -22.77
CA SER A 211 68.73 -40.70 -22.03
C SER A 211 68.45 -39.88 -20.74
N LEU A 212 67.18 -39.45 -20.62
CA LEU A 212 66.39 -39.17 -19.39
C LEU A 212 66.33 -40.39 -18.42
N PRO A 213 65.66 -40.40 -17.23
CA PRO A 213 64.98 -39.37 -16.40
C PRO A 213 65.34 -39.44 -14.88
N ALA A 214 64.77 -38.55 -14.02
CA ALA A 214 64.13 -38.87 -12.70
C ALA A 214 64.07 -37.67 -11.71
N THR A 215 62.86 -37.39 -11.21
CA THR A 215 62.47 -36.80 -9.90
C THR A 215 62.89 -37.74 -8.74
N PRO A 216 63.02 -37.34 -7.44
CA PRO A 216 61.92 -36.76 -6.61
C PRO A 216 62.30 -35.89 -5.36
N LEU A 217 61.32 -35.13 -4.84
CA LEU A 217 61.01 -34.76 -3.42
C LEU A 217 60.14 -33.48 -3.45
N SER A 218 59.15 -33.19 -2.59
CA SER A 218 58.32 -33.88 -1.61
C SER A 218 57.45 -32.79 -0.95
N LYS A 219 56.14 -33.04 -0.87
CA LYS A 219 55.15 -32.71 0.20
C LYS A 219 54.80 -31.26 0.57
N GLY A 220 53.47 -31.10 0.72
CA GLY A 220 52.72 -30.06 1.42
C GLY A 220 51.53 -29.62 0.55
N LEU A 221 50.43 -30.37 0.43
CA LEU A 221 49.29 -30.53 1.34
C LEU A 221 48.81 -29.24 2.04
N ASP A 222 47.86 -28.56 1.41
CA ASP A 222 46.57 -28.24 2.03
C ASP A 222 45.53 -27.85 0.96
N ASN A 223 44.29 -28.15 1.31
CA ASN A 223 43.10 -28.26 0.49
C ASN A 223 42.07 -27.34 1.15
N ALA A 224 41.52 -26.34 0.46
CA ALA A 224 40.37 -25.61 0.96
C ALA A 224 39.56 -24.95 -0.18
N PHE A 225 38.45 -25.61 -0.50
CA PHE A 225 37.23 -24.99 -1.01
C PHE A 225 36.79 -23.83 -0.13
N THR A 226 36.41 -22.70 -0.72
CA THR A 226 35.19 -21.95 -0.35
C THR A 226 34.76 -21.05 -1.50
N SER A 227 33.62 -21.36 -2.09
CA SER A 227 32.75 -20.37 -2.73
C SER A 227 32.24 -19.39 -1.68
N GLN A 228 32.22 -18.09 -1.97
CA GLN A 228 31.07 -17.21 -1.67
C GLN A 228 31.22 -15.81 -2.25
N THR A 229 30.19 -15.45 -3.01
CA THR A 229 29.65 -14.11 -3.29
C THR A 229 29.43 -13.33 -2.00
N VAL A 230 29.93 -12.09 -1.86
CA VAL A 230 29.25 -10.93 -1.24
C VAL A 230 29.94 -9.63 -1.69
N LEU A 231 29.12 -8.74 -2.26
CA LEU A 231 29.15 -7.27 -2.27
C LEU A 231 30.38 -6.57 -1.67
N SER A 232 31.08 -5.77 -2.48
CA SER A 232 31.93 -4.68 -2.01
C SER A 232 31.38 -3.34 -2.47
N THR A 233 30.73 -2.65 -1.52
CA THR A 233 30.55 -1.19 -1.52
C THR A 233 31.86 -0.54 -1.09
N GLY A 234 32.49 0.23 -1.98
CA GLY A 234 33.64 1.07 -1.67
C GLY A 234 33.54 2.37 -2.46
N TYR A 235 33.28 3.47 -1.76
CA TYR A 235 33.24 4.82 -2.30
C TYR A 235 34.63 5.22 -2.84
N GLY A 236 34.68 5.55 -4.12
CA GLY A 236 35.82 6.13 -4.82
C GLY A 236 35.32 6.73 -6.12
N SER A 237 35.27 8.06 -6.17
CA SER A 237 34.66 8.87 -7.22
C SER A 237 35.24 8.58 -8.61
N ASN A 238 34.37 8.62 -9.64
CA ASN A 238 34.65 8.59 -11.10
C ASN A 238 34.55 7.26 -11.87
N CYS A 239 33.59 6.38 -11.54
CA CYS A 239 33.13 5.39 -12.51
C CYS A 239 32.02 6.00 -13.40
N PRO A 240 32.18 6.09 -14.73
CA PRO A 240 31.10 6.58 -15.59
C PRO A 240 29.94 5.59 -15.52
N LEU A 241 28.82 6.02 -14.92
CA LEU A 241 27.57 5.25 -14.88
C LEU A 241 27.24 4.77 -16.29
N THR A 242 26.88 3.49 -16.41
CA THR A 242 26.41 2.92 -17.67
C THR A 242 25.25 3.78 -18.22
N PRO A 243 25.12 3.93 -19.56
CA PRO A 243 24.06 4.76 -20.14
C PRO A 243 22.66 4.44 -19.60
N SER A 244 22.39 3.15 -19.33
CA SER A 244 21.13 2.68 -18.73
C SER A 244 20.94 3.14 -17.27
N ALA A 245 21.98 3.05 -16.42
CA ALA A 245 21.91 3.51 -15.04
C ALA A 245 21.70 5.04 -14.95
N ARG A 246 22.30 5.79 -15.88
CA ARG A 246 22.11 7.25 -15.99
C ARG A 246 20.67 7.62 -16.35
N ILE A 247 20.10 6.95 -17.36
CA ILE A 247 18.73 7.20 -17.82
C ILE A 247 17.72 6.81 -16.73
N SER A 248 17.91 5.68 -16.05
CA SER A 248 17.07 5.25 -14.93
C SER A 248 17.09 6.26 -13.78
N ALA A 249 18.28 6.75 -13.39
CA ALA A 249 18.40 7.77 -12.35
C ALA A 249 17.71 9.09 -12.74
N LEU A 250 17.85 9.54 -13.99
CA LEU A 250 17.18 10.75 -14.48
C LEU A 250 15.64 10.60 -14.49
N ASN A 251 15.12 9.43 -14.87
CA ASN A 251 13.67 9.18 -14.84
C ASN A 251 13.12 9.21 -13.41
N ILE A 252 13.84 8.65 -12.44
CA ILE A 252 13.47 8.69 -11.03
C ILE A 252 13.47 10.14 -10.51
N VAL A 253 14.51 10.92 -10.84
CA VAL A 253 14.58 12.33 -10.46
C VAL A 253 13.45 13.14 -11.09
N ASN A 254 13.11 12.88 -12.35
CA ASN A 254 12.01 13.54 -13.05
C ASN A 254 10.64 13.21 -12.41
N ASP A 255 10.39 11.93 -12.06
CA ASP A 255 9.17 11.52 -11.36
C ASP A 255 9.07 12.15 -9.96
N LEU A 256 10.19 12.23 -9.22
CA LEU A 256 10.24 12.90 -7.93
C LEU A 256 9.94 14.40 -8.06
N LEU A 257 10.51 15.09 -9.04
CA LEU A 257 10.23 16.52 -9.28
C LEU A 257 8.75 16.74 -9.63
N GLN A 258 8.15 15.87 -10.43
CA GLN A 258 6.73 15.96 -10.78
C GLN A 258 5.83 15.72 -9.56
N LYS A 259 6.17 14.75 -8.70
CA LYS A 259 5.48 14.50 -7.42
C LYS A 259 5.63 15.66 -6.43
N VAL A 260 6.82 16.26 -6.34
CA VAL A 260 7.07 17.45 -5.52
C VAL A 260 6.22 18.62 -6.02
N GLY A 261 6.18 18.89 -7.33
CA GLY A 261 5.32 19.94 -7.89
C GLY A 261 3.82 19.71 -7.63
N ALA A 262 3.35 18.46 -7.68
CA ALA A 262 1.98 18.11 -7.32
C ALA A 262 1.70 18.31 -5.82
N LEU A 263 2.65 17.98 -4.95
CA LEU A 263 2.57 18.21 -3.51
C LEU A 263 2.57 19.70 -3.17
N GLU A 264 3.40 20.51 -3.83
CA GLU A 264 3.44 21.96 -3.66
C GLU A 264 2.12 22.60 -4.10
N SER A 265 1.54 22.15 -5.20
CA SER A 265 0.22 22.60 -5.68
C SER A 265 -0.89 22.28 -4.67
N LYS A 266 -0.89 21.06 -4.11
CA LYS A 266 -1.84 20.67 -3.05
C LYS A 266 -1.61 21.45 -1.75
N LEU A 267 -0.36 21.73 -1.39
CA LEU A 267 -0.02 22.54 -0.22
C LEU A 267 -0.48 24.00 -0.39
N ALA A 268 -0.32 24.57 -1.59
CA ALA A 268 -0.81 25.90 -1.93
C ALA A 268 -2.34 25.95 -1.85
N ALA A 269 -3.04 24.94 -2.40
CA ALA A 269 -4.49 24.82 -2.29
C ALA A 269 -4.95 24.72 -0.84
N CYS A 270 -4.25 23.95 -0.01
CA CYS A 270 -4.56 23.81 1.42
C CYS A 270 -4.33 25.12 2.20
N LYS A 271 -3.25 25.86 1.90
CA LYS A 271 -3.02 27.20 2.46
C LYS A 271 -4.10 28.19 2.06
N ASN A 272 -4.57 28.15 0.81
CA ASN A 272 -5.66 28.99 0.33
C ASN A 272 -6.98 28.64 1.01
N PHE A 273 -7.30 27.35 1.13
CA PHE A 273 -8.47 26.88 1.87
C PHE A 273 -8.44 27.30 3.36
N ALA A 274 -7.28 27.24 4.01
CA ALA A 274 -7.10 27.69 5.38
C ALA A 274 -7.24 29.23 5.52
N ARG A 275 -6.78 29.99 4.53
CA ARG A 275 -7.01 31.45 4.47
C ARG A 275 -8.48 31.78 4.24
N GLU A 276 -9.17 31.03 3.38
CA GLU A 276 -10.58 31.21 3.08
C GLU A 276 -11.47 30.84 4.29
N GLN A 277 -11.10 29.80 5.04
CA GLN A 277 -11.73 29.48 6.34
C GLN A 277 -11.54 30.61 7.36
N LYS A 278 -10.35 31.22 7.42
CA LYS A 278 -10.08 32.36 8.31
C LYS A 278 -10.84 33.62 7.90
N SER A 279 -10.93 33.91 6.60
CA SER A 279 -11.70 35.07 6.11
C SER A 279 -13.20 34.87 6.33
N ARG A 280 -13.75 33.68 6.05
CA ARG A 280 -15.16 33.36 6.35
C ARG A 280 -15.50 33.50 7.84
N LYS A 281 -14.58 33.10 8.74
CA LYS A 281 -14.73 33.32 10.19
C LYS A 281 -14.61 34.79 10.61
N ALA A 282 -13.78 35.58 9.94
CA ALA A 282 -13.67 37.03 10.21
C ALA A 282 -14.92 37.80 9.76
N TYR A 283 -15.46 37.49 8.57
CA TYR A 283 -16.73 38.07 8.10
C TYR A 283 -17.94 37.62 8.95
N ALA A 284 -17.91 36.42 9.54
CA ALA A 284 -18.95 35.96 10.44
C ALA A 284 -18.96 36.67 11.81
N LEU A 285 -17.82 37.19 12.28
CA LEU A 285 -17.69 37.88 13.57
C LEU A 285 -18.04 39.38 13.48
N ASP A 286 -17.84 39.99 12.31
CA ASP A 286 -18.20 41.40 12.07
C ASP A 286 -19.71 41.57 11.82
N ASN A 287 -20.37 40.54 11.27
CA ASN A 287 -21.80 40.57 10.96
C ASN A 287 -22.73 40.13 12.10
N SER A 288 -22.18 39.75 13.28
CA SER A 288 -22.98 39.31 14.43
C SER A 288 -23.59 40.44 15.28
N ASN A 289 -23.33 41.71 14.97
CA ASN A 289 -23.91 42.85 15.69
C ASN A 289 -25.00 43.62 14.93
N VAL A 290 -25.41 43.19 13.73
CA VAL A 290 -26.44 43.92 12.96
C VAL A 290 -27.41 42.94 12.30
N LEU A 291 -28.60 42.85 12.91
CA LEU A 291 -29.91 42.53 12.31
C LEU A 291 -30.18 41.11 11.81
N ASN A 292 -31.00 40.42 12.60
CA ASN A 292 -32.28 39.82 12.21
C ASN A 292 -32.76 40.13 10.76
N ALA A 293 -32.77 39.13 9.87
CA ALA A 293 -33.82 38.89 8.86
C ALA A 293 -33.53 37.60 8.08
N ASN A 294 -34.60 36.84 7.81
CA ASN A 294 -34.68 35.69 6.93
C ASN A 294 -33.87 35.83 5.63
N THR A 295 -33.08 34.81 5.26
CA THR A 295 -32.94 34.30 3.87
C THR A 295 -32.18 32.97 3.87
N ALA A 296 -32.70 32.04 3.07
CA ALA A 296 -32.20 30.71 2.79
C ALA A 296 -30.74 30.68 2.27
N GLY A 297 -29.99 29.65 2.66
CA GLY A 297 -28.66 29.39 2.12
C GLY A 297 -28.00 28.20 2.81
N TYR A 298 -28.23 27.01 2.27
CA TYR A 298 -27.54 25.77 2.60
C TYR A 298 -26.01 25.99 2.61
N SER A 299 -25.33 25.70 3.73
CA SER A 299 -23.88 25.44 3.78
C SER A 299 -23.59 24.48 4.92
N GLN A 300 -23.71 23.20 4.60
CA GLN A 300 -23.49 22.07 5.48
C GLN A 300 -21.97 21.83 5.63
N ALA A 301 -21.36 22.40 6.68
CA ALA A 301 -20.03 22.02 7.12
C ALA A 301 -20.16 20.88 8.15
N LEU A 302 -20.10 19.63 7.68
CA LEU A 302 -20.06 18.45 8.54
C LEU A 302 -18.77 18.45 9.36
N HIS A 303 -18.90 18.69 10.66
CA HIS A 303 -17.83 18.54 11.64
C HIS A 303 -17.84 17.08 12.13
N THR A 304 -17.03 16.22 11.52
CA THR A 304 -16.75 14.87 12.05
C THR A 304 -15.68 14.98 13.13
N SER A 305 -16.07 15.21 14.39
CA SER A 305 -15.13 15.11 15.52
C SER A 305 -15.07 13.66 16.01
N TYR A 306 -14.03 12.94 15.58
CA TYR A 306 -13.64 11.67 16.17
C TYR A 306 -13.23 11.87 17.64
N PHE A 307 -13.96 11.23 18.57
CA PHE A 307 -13.53 11.07 19.94
C PHE A 307 -12.35 10.08 19.98
N ASN A 308 -11.12 10.60 20.07
CA ASN A 308 -9.95 9.83 20.46
C ASN A 308 -9.91 9.76 21.99
N LYS A 309 -10.35 8.64 22.58
CA LYS A 309 -10.05 8.32 23.98
C LYS A 309 -9.13 7.10 24.00
N ALA A 310 -7.83 7.37 23.91
CA ALA A 310 -6.80 6.41 24.23
C ALA A 310 -6.97 5.98 25.70
N ARG A 311 -7.45 4.75 25.92
CA ARG A 311 -7.34 4.07 27.21
C ARG A 311 -6.18 3.08 27.11
N THR A 312 -5.09 3.45 27.76
CA THR A 312 -3.92 2.62 28.03
C THR A 312 -4.37 1.31 28.70
N MET A 313 -4.33 0.19 27.98
CA MET A 313 -4.49 -1.14 28.56
C MET A 313 -3.13 -1.59 29.11
N LYS A 314 -2.97 -1.48 30.44
CA LYS A 314 -1.97 -2.27 31.18
C LYS A 314 -2.45 -3.72 31.20
N VAL A 315 -1.62 -4.61 30.65
CA VAL A 315 -1.73 -6.06 30.80
C VAL A 315 -1.59 -6.40 32.28
N ILE A 316 -2.62 -7.01 32.87
CA ILE A 316 -2.52 -7.74 34.13
C ILE A 316 -3.10 -9.14 33.87
N THR A 317 -2.23 -10.12 33.98
CA THR A 317 -2.50 -11.55 33.84
C THR A 317 -2.64 -12.14 35.24
N ALA A 318 -3.79 -12.69 35.62
CA ALA A 318 -3.96 -13.78 36.61
C ALA A 318 -5.46 -14.18 36.77
N PRO A 319 -5.77 -15.48 37.01
CA PRO A 319 -7.15 -16.02 36.98
C PRO A 319 -7.88 -15.93 38.34
N PRO A 320 -9.20 -16.12 38.39
CA PRO A 320 -9.96 -16.05 39.64
C PRO A 320 -9.91 -17.39 40.41
N ALA A 321 -9.63 -17.28 41.70
CA ALA A 321 -9.80 -18.35 42.68
C ALA A 321 -11.22 -18.31 43.27
N SER A 322 -11.86 -19.48 43.25
CA SER A 322 -12.84 -20.05 44.19
C SER A 322 -13.43 -19.17 45.31
N SER A 323 -14.75 -19.20 45.44
CA SER A 323 -15.43 -19.24 46.75
C SER A 323 -16.81 -19.93 46.67
N PRO A 324 -17.27 -20.54 47.77
CA PRO A 324 -18.17 -21.70 47.77
C PRO A 324 -19.65 -21.31 47.89
N GLY A 325 -20.53 -22.24 47.50
CA GLY A 325 -21.99 -22.13 47.59
C GLY A 325 -22.52 -22.00 49.03
N PRO A 326 -23.85 -21.90 49.19
CA PRO A 326 -24.53 -23.11 49.69
C PRO A 326 -26.01 -23.33 49.22
N VAL A 327 -26.40 -24.62 49.31
CA VAL A 327 -27.71 -25.31 49.48
C VAL A 327 -28.86 -25.18 48.45
N PRO A 328 -29.44 -26.31 47.99
CA PRO A 328 -30.73 -26.36 47.29
C PRO A 328 -31.91 -26.54 48.26
N LEU A 329 -33.03 -25.89 47.98
CA LEU A 329 -34.34 -26.20 48.58
C LEU A 329 -35.11 -27.12 47.64
N ALA A 330 -35.50 -28.29 48.14
CA ALA A 330 -36.53 -29.13 47.57
C ALA A 330 -37.76 -29.06 48.48
N VAL A 331 -38.91 -28.68 47.90
CA VAL A 331 -40.26 -29.29 48.08
C VAL A 331 -41.02 -29.04 46.78
#